data_AF-A0A4D4LHM5-F1
#
_entry.id   AF-A0A4D4LHM5-F1
#
_cell.length_a   1.000
_cell.length_b   1.000
_cell.length_c   1.000
_cell.angle_alpha   90.00
_cell.angle_beta   90.00
_cell.angle_gamma   90.00
#
_symmetry.space_group_name_H-M   'P 1'
#
loop_
_entity.id
_entity.type
_entity.pdbx_description
1 polymer ?
#
loop_
_entity_poly.entity_id
_entity_poly.type
_entity_poly.pdbx_seq_one_letter_code
_entity_poly.pdbx_strand_id
1 'polypeptide(L)'
;MTHPPAGPVLAALVSRATGGRYWRLDRPGAGLDAEAMHIPPGAAAEPPGDRSRDVLVIALDGGGRLRTPGGWLELAPPAAVWLPPPLDTGCTRGRRGCTA
;
A
#
# COMPACT_ATOMS: atom_id res chain seq x y z
N MET A 1 11.30 23.82 16.54
CA MET A 1 10.08 23.02 16.74
C MET A 1 10.16 21.84 15.79
N THR A 2 10.60 20.68 16.28
CA THR A 2 10.83 19.50 15.43
C THR A 2 9.48 18.89 15.09
N HIS A 3 9.12 18.84 13.80
CA HIS A 3 7.93 18.12 13.40
C HIS A 3 8.13 16.63 13.70
N PRO A 4 7.13 15.94 14.27
CA PRO A 4 7.21 14.50 14.41
C PRO A 4 7.39 13.85 13.04
N PRO A 5 8.11 12.72 12.94
CA PRO A 5 8.25 12.01 11.68
C PRO A 5 6.86 11.68 11.13
N ALA A 6 6.64 12.00 9.85
CA ALA A 6 5.31 11.89 9.24
C ALA A 6 4.80 10.43 9.23
N GLY A 7 5.69 9.44 9.13
CA GLY A 7 5.33 8.01 9.06
C GLY A 7 4.50 7.52 10.25
N PRO A 8 5.02 7.60 11.49
CA PRO A 8 4.28 7.18 12.68
C PRO A 8 2.96 7.94 12.90
N VAL A 9 2.91 9.23 12.57
CA VAL A 9 1.68 10.04 12.69
C VAL A 9 0.63 9.55 11.70
N LEU A 10 1.02 9.32 10.44
CA LEU A 10 0.11 8.79 9.42
C LEU A 10 -0.37 7.37 9.78
N ALA A 11 0.52 6.51 10.26
CA ALA A 11 0.15 5.16 10.71
C ALA A 11 -0.91 5.19 11.82
N ALA A 12 -0.73 6.04 12.84
CA ALA A 12 -1.67 6.18 13.94
C ALA A 12 -3.03 6.76 13.51
N LEU A 13 -3.05 7.65 12.51
CA LEU A 13 -4.29 8.21 11.98
C LEU A 13 -5.05 7.18 11.12
N VAL A 14 -4.33 6.39 10.32
CA VAL A 14 -4.91 5.41 9.38
C VAL A 14 -5.38 4.14 10.10
N SER A 15 -4.70 3.71 11.18
CA SER A 15 -5.15 2.55 11.98
C SER A 15 -6.52 2.72 12.62
N ARG A 16 -6.96 3.98 12.79
CA ARG A 16 -8.30 4.34 13.31
C ARG A 16 -9.35 4.51 12.20
N ALA A 17 -8.96 4.46 10.94
CA ALA A 17 -9.87 4.62 9.81
C ALA A 17 -10.55 3.28 9.46
N THR A 18 -11.84 3.34 9.13
CA THR A 18 -12.57 2.21 8.55
C THR A 18 -12.44 2.29 7.02
N GLY A 19 -11.47 1.56 6.46
CA GLY A 19 -11.18 1.53 5.02
C GLY A 19 -9.99 2.38 4.57
N GLY A 20 -9.65 2.30 3.28
CA GLY A 20 -8.61 3.11 2.67
C GLY A 20 -9.02 4.58 2.57
N ARG A 21 -8.06 5.49 2.76
CA ARG A 21 -8.25 6.93 2.56
C ARG A 21 -7.47 7.37 1.34
N TYR A 22 -8.17 7.96 0.38
CA TYR A 22 -7.63 8.45 -0.87
C TYR A 22 -7.50 9.98 -0.84
N TRP A 23 -6.35 10.49 -1.28
CA TRP A 23 -6.08 11.90 -1.47
C TRP A 23 -5.37 12.12 -2.79
N ARG A 24 -5.87 13.06 -3.58
CA ARG A 24 -5.10 13.59 -4.69
C ARG A 24 -4.03 14.52 -4.15
N LEU A 25 -2.77 14.28 -4.50
CA LEU A 25 -1.67 15.16 -4.11
C LEU A 25 -1.67 16.34 -5.07
N ASP A 26 -2.04 17.52 -4.56
CA ASP A 26 -2.19 18.73 -5.36
C ASP A 26 -0.81 19.36 -5.65
N ARG A 27 0.00 18.65 -6.45
CA ARG A 27 1.26 19.16 -7.01
C ARG A 27 1.04 19.35 -8.52
N PRO A 28 1.10 20.59 -9.04
CA PRO A 28 0.90 20.86 -10.46
C PRO A 28 1.78 19.98 -11.34
N GLY A 29 1.18 19.33 -12.34
CA GLY A 29 1.88 18.46 -13.31
C GLY A 29 2.28 17.07 -12.80
N ALA A 30 2.08 16.75 -11.51
CA ALA A 30 2.51 15.46 -10.97
C ALA A 30 1.52 14.32 -11.26
N GLY A 31 0.21 14.62 -11.32
CA GLY A 31 -0.82 13.59 -11.53
C GLY A 31 -0.78 12.46 -10.50
N LEU A 32 -0.35 12.77 -9.26
CA LEU A 32 -0.15 11.78 -8.21
C LEU A 32 -1.37 11.69 -7.30
N ASP A 33 -1.79 10.46 -7.08
CA ASP A 33 -2.77 10.10 -6.08
C ASP A 33 -2.08 9.32 -4.97
N ALA A 34 -2.53 9.51 -3.74
CA ALA A 34 -2.04 8.80 -2.58
C ALA A 34 -3.20 8.11 -1.88
N GLU A 35 -3.00 6.85 -1.53
CA GLU A 35 -3.90 6.13 -0.65
C GLU A 35 -3.15 5.60 0.56
N ALA A 36 -3.75 5.75 1.73
CA ALA A 36 -3.27 5.09 2.94
C ALA A 36 -4.39 4.26 3.53
N MET A 37 -4.09 3.00 3.84
CA MET A 37 -5.04 2.06 4.37
C MET A 37 -4.41 1.25 5.50
N HIS A 38 -5.23 0.88 6.48
CA HIS A 38 -4.85 -0.07 7.50
C HIS A 38 -5.40 -1.44 7.12
N ILE A 39 -4.53 -2.44 7.06
CA ILE A 39 -4.89 -3.82 6.74
C ILE A 39 -4.82 -4.62 8.05
N PRO A 40 -5.95 -5.06 8.61
CA PRO A 40 -5.95 -5.87 9.82
C PRO A 40 -5.15 -7.18 9.65
N PRO A 41 -4.63 -7.76 10.74
CA PRO A 41 -3.96 -9.05 10.69
C PRO A 41 -4.85 -10.12 10.00
N GLY A 42 -4.30 -10.78 8.98
CA GLY A 42 -4.99 -11.82 8.22
C GLY A 42 -5.94 -11.32 7.12
N ALA A 43 -6.18 -10.02 7.02
CA ALA A 43 -6.87 -9.42 5.89
C ALA A 43 -5.91 -9.21 4.71
N ALA A 44 -6.49 -9.10 3.51
CA ALA A 44 -5.79 -8.71 2.31
C ALA A 44 -6.44 -7.45 1.72
N ALA A 45 -5.63 -6.66 1.04
CA ALA A 45 -6.09 -5.55 0.23
C ALA A 45 -5.73 -5.84 -1.23
N GLU A 46 -6.63 -5.48 -2.13
CA GLU A 46 -6.26 -5.31 -3.53
C GLU A 46 -5.69 -3.91 -3.76
N PRO A 47 -4.80 -3.75 -4.75
CA PRO A 47 -4.36 -2.42 -5.14
C PRO A 47 -5.56 -1.57 -5.56
N PRO A 48 -5.65 -0.31 -5.08
CA PRO A 48 -6.74 0.58 -5.46
C PRO A 48 -6.60 1.07 -6.91
N GLY A 49 -7.72 1.17 -7.62
CA GLY A 49 -7.85 1.95 -8.86
C GLY A 49 -7.37 1.30 -10.16
N ASP A 50 -7.21 2.16 -11.18
CA ASP A 50 -6.74 1.79 -12.53
C ASP A 50 -5.26 1.40 -12.51
N ARG A 51 -4.97 0.14 -12.87
CA ARG A 51 -3.63 -0.50 -12.86
C ARG A 51 -2.74 -0.08 -14.04
N SER A 52 -3.09 0.99 -14.76
CA SER A 52 -2.31 1.54 -15.88
C SER A 52 -1.14 2.43 -15.45
N ARG A 53 -0.93 2.63 -14.14
CA ARG A 53 0.07 3.56 -13.59
C ARG A 53 1.07 2.87 -12.67
N ASP A 54 2.28 3.40 -12.60
CA ASP A 54 3.26 2.99 -11.60
C ASP A 54 2.76 3.32 -10.18
N VAL A 55 3.04 2.42 -9.23
CA VAL A 55 2.63 2.57 -7.83
C VAL A 55 3.85 2.46 -6.91
N LEU A 56 3.99 3.41 -5.98
CA LEU A 56 4.95 3.34 -4.88
C LEU A 56 4.21 2.90 -3.60
N VAL A 57 4.55 1.71 -3.09
CA VAL A 57 4.02 1.19 -1.83
C VAL A 57 5.00 1.51 -0.70
N ILE A 58 4.52 2.16 0.36
CA ILE A 58 5.33 2.51 1.53
C ILE A 58 4.74 1.84 2.77
N ALA A 59 5.56 1.07 3.50
CA ALA A 59 5.16 0.53 4.80
C ALA A 59 5.37 1.59 5.89
N LEU A 60 4.26 2.00 6.51
CA LEU A 60 4.26 3.03 7.56
C LEU A 60 4.40 2.42 8.96
N ASP A 61 3.78 1.26 9.19
CA ASP A 61 3.83 0.49 10.44
C ASP A 61 3.47 -0.98 10.19
N GLY A 62 3.85 -1.88 11.10
CA GLY A 62 3.56 -3.30 10.99
C GLY A 62 4.35 -4.02 9.91
N GLY A 63 3.84 -5.14 9.40
CA GLY A 63 4.51 -5.91 8.36
C GLY A 63 3.54 -6.78 7.58
N GLY A 64 3.92 -7.14 6.37
CA GLY A 64 3.08 -7.93 5.48
C GLY A 64 3.84 -8.44 4.27
N ARG A 65 3.10 -9.07 3.36
CA ARG A 65 3.62 -9.54 2.09
C ARG A 65 2.94 -8.81 0.97
N LEU A 66 3.71 -8.44 -0.04
CA LEU A 66 3.26 -7.86 -1.29
C LEU A 66 3.42 -8.89 -2.40
N ARG A 67 2.35 -9.17 -3.16
CA ARG A 67 2.49 -10.00 -4.37
C ARG A 67 3.10 -9.16 -5.46
N THR A 68 4.14 -9.69 -6.08
CA THR A 68 4.77 -9.14 -7.28
C THR A 68 4.81 -10.23 -8.35
N PRO A 69 5.15 -9.92 -9.61
CA PRO A 69 5.34 -10.94 -10.65
C PRO A 69 6.48 -11.90 -10.34
N GLY A 70 7.50 -11.41 -9.62
CA GLY A 70 8.62 -12.23 -9.14
C GLY A 70 8.28 -13.09 -7.93
N GLY A 71 7.02 -13.05 -7.46
CA GLY A 71 6.56 -13.76 -6.26
C GLY A 71 6.29 -12.82 -5.09
N TRP A 72 6.33 -13.37 -3.88
CA TRP A 72 6.04 -12.64 -2.64
C TRP A 72 7.26 -11.85 -2.17
N LEU A 73 7.05 -10.57 -1.87
CA LEU A 73 8.02 -9.70 -1.21
C LEU A 73 7.56 -9.42 0.23
N GLU A 74 8.41 -9.69 1.22
CA GLU A 74 8.16 -9.26 2.60
C GLU A 74 8.35 -7.73 2.69
N LEU A 75 7.44 -7.06 3.38
CA LEU A 75 7.43 -5.62 3.53
C LEU A 75 7.25 -5.27 5.01
N ALA A 76 8.22 -4.56 5.58
CA ALA A 76 8.17 -4.01 6.93
C ALA A 76 8.90 -2.67 6.95
N PRO A 77 8.47 -1.68 7.77
CA PRO A 77 9.15 -0.42 7.88
C PRO A 77 10.61 -0.57 8.35
N PRO A 78 11.53 0.31 7.87
CA PRO A 78 11.32 1.30 6.81
C PRO A 78 11.46 0.64 5.42
N ALA A 79 10.38 0.57 4.65
CA ALA A 79 10.42 0.01 3.29
C ALA A 79 9.54 0.80 2.32
N ALA A 80 10.04 0.94 1.09
CA ALA A 80 9.34 1.50 -0.05
C ALA A 80 9.62 0.64 -1.28
N VAL A 81 8.58 0.27 -2.02
CA VAL A 81 8.66 -0.62 -3.19
C VAL A 81 7.95 0.01 -4.37
N TRP A 82 8.65 0.10 -5.50
CA TRP A 82 8.09 0.56 -6.76
C TRP A 82 7.53 -0.62 -7.56
N LEU A 83 6.29 -0.49 -8.05
CA LEU A 83 5.61 -1.47 -8.89
C LEU A 83 5.24 -0.83 -10.23
N PRO A 84 5.82 -1.28 -11.36
CA PRO A 84 5.45 -0.77 -12.67
C PRO A 84 4.13 -1.35 -13.19
N PRO A 85 3.40 -0.65 -14.09
CA PRO A 85 2.18 -1.15 -14.70
C PRO A 85 2.45 -2.14 -15.83
N PRO A 86 1.52 -3.05 -16.17
CA PRO A 86 0.54 -3.71 -15.32
C PRO A 86 1.14 -5.01 -14.81
N LEU A 87 1.16 -5.21 -13.50
CA LEU A 87 1.63 -6.45 -12.90
C LEU A 87 0.55 -6.94 -11.94
N ASP A 88 0.05 -8.17 -12.16
CA ASP A 88 -0.99 -8.83 -11.38
C ASP A 88 -0.57 -9.00 -9.90
N THR A 89 -0.63 -7.91 -9.15
CA THR A 89 -0.26 -7.82 -7.74
C THR A 89 -1.54 -7.93 -6.92
N GLY A 90 -1.71 -9.02 -6.19
CA GLY A 90 -2.85 -9.27 -5.31
C GLY A 90 -2.40 -10.12 -4.14
N CYS A 91 -2.69 -9.69 -2.92
CA CYS A 91 -2.17 -10.34 -1.71
C CYS A 91 -3.06 -11.51 -1.25
N THR A 92 -2.47 -12.69 -1.04
CA THR A 92 -3.07 -13.86 -0.39
C THR A 92 -1.97 -14.71 0.24
N ARG A 93 -2.24 -15.34 1.40
CA ARG A 93 -1.44 -16.48 1.89
C ARG A 93 -2.31 -17.73 1.80
N GLY A 94 -1.91 -18.70 0.97
CA GLY A 94 -2.78 -19.77 0.49
C GLY A 94 -3.03 -20.94 1.44
N ARG A 95 -4.16 -21.62 1.20
CA ARG A 95 -4.23 -23.10 1.16
C ARG A 95 -5.32 -23.70 0.24
N ARG A 96 -6.22 -22.92 -0.40
CA ARG A 96 -7.05 -23.40 -1.54
C ARG A 96 -7.42 -22.22 -2.48
N GLY A 97 -6.96 -22.29 -3.73
CA GLY A 97 -7.57 -21.73 -4.98
C GLY A 97 -7.66 -20.20 -5.19
N CYS A 98 -7.49 -19.76 -6.44
CA CYS A 98 -7.65 -18.38 -6.94
C CYS A 98 -8.75 -18.31 -8.03
N THR A 99 -9.46 -17.17 -8.15
CA THR A 99 -10.14 -16.77 -9.41
C THR A 99 -10.46 -15.27 -9.47
N ALA A 100 -10.07 -14.67 -10.62
CA ALA A 100 -10.33 -13.32 -11.19
C ALA A 100 -10.11 -12.09 -10.30
#